data_AF-C5BS22-F1
#
_entry.id   AF-C5BS22-F1
#
_cell.length_a   1.000
_cell.length_b   1.000
_cell.length_c   1.000
_cell.angle_alpha   90.00
_cell.angle_beta   90.00
_cell.angle_gamma   90.00
#
_symmetry.space_group_name_H-M   'P 1'
#
loop_
_entity.id
_entity.type
_entity.pdbx_description
1 polymer ?
#
loop_
_entity_poly.entity_id
_entity_poly.type
_entity_poly.pdbx_seq_one_letter_code
_entity_poly.pdbx_strand_id
1 'polypeptide(L)' 'MAEINTLIHEARNPLNNISMNAELGKIMAANAEGNSDKLIEIFTRIIGECQTCSQALTDLKNQLDNHNA' A
#
# COMPACT_ATOMS: atom_id res chain seq x y z
N MET A 1 -16.54 -13.88 10.62
CA MET A 1 -16.43 -12.41 10.53
C MET A 1 -15.10 -11.86 11.01
N ALA A 2 -14.39 -12.47 11.97
CA ALA A 2 -13.06 -12.01 12.40
C ALA A 2 -12.00 -12.05 11.28
N GLU A 3 -11.96 -13.10 10.45
CA GLU A 3 -11.01 -13.21 9.33
C GLU A 3 -11.18 -12.13 8.25
N ILE A 4 -12.42 -11.88 7.80
CA ILE A 4 -12.70 -10.80 6.84
C ILE A 4 -12.24 -9.45 7.38
N ASN A 5 -12.44 -9.19 8.67
CA ASN A 5 -11.98 -7.94 9.28
C ASN A 5 -10.45 -7.85 9.28
N THR A 6 -9.75 -8.93 9.62
CA THR A 6 -8.27 -9.00 9.55
C THR A 6 -7.78 -8.72 8.13
N LEU A 7 -8.37 -9.34 7.12
CA LEU A 7 -7.96 -9.17 5.73
C LEU A 7 -8.26 -7.75 5.20
N ILE A 8 -9.39 -7.15 5.60
CA ILE A 8 -9.68 -5.74 5.31
C ILE A 8 -8.64 -4.84 5.97
N HIS A 9 -8.21 -5.14 7.20
CA HIS A 9 -7.13 -4.41 7.87
C HIS A 9 -5.79 -4.56 7.13
N GLU A 10 -5.47 -5.77 6.67
CA GLU A 10 -4.25 -6.04 5.89
C GLU A 10 -4.24 -5.30 4.56
N ALA A 11 -5.37 -5.15 3.87
CA ALA A 11 -5.47 -4.34 2.66
C ALA A 11 -5.44 -2.83 2.93
N ARG A 12 -5.96 -2.38 4.08
CA ARG A 12 -5.97 -0.95 4.46
C ARG A 12 -4.59 -0.41 4.81
N ASN A 13 -3.74 -1.23 5.43
CA ASN A 13 -2.37 -0.81 5.80
C ASN A 13 -1.54 -0.29 4.62
N PRO A 14 -1.38 -1.04 3.50
CA PRO A 14 -0.61 -0.55 2.37
C PRO A 14 -1.27 0.66 1.68
N LEU A 15 -2.61 0.75 1.65
CA LEU A 15 -3.31 1.94 1.13
C LEU A 15 -2.99 3.22 1.93
N ASN A 16 -2.92 3.09 3.25
CA ASN A 16 -2.54 4.21 4.13
C ASN A 16 -1.08 4.60 3.92
N ASN A 17 -0.18 3.62 3.79
CA ASN A 17 1.23 3.85 3.52
C ASN A 17 1.45 4.51 2.16
N ILE A 18 0.73 4.09 1.11
CA ILE A 18 0.74 4.74 -0.21
C ILE A 18 0.36 6.22 -0.07
N SER A 19 -0.76 6.49 0.60
CA SER A 19 -1.28 7.86 0.78
C SER A 19 -0.28 8.75 1.54
N MET A 20 0.30 8.24 2.63
CA MET A 20 1.30 8.96 3.41
C MET A 20 2.57 9.25 2.59
N ASN A 21 3.08 8.25 1.85
CA ASN A 21 4.29 8.42 1.05
C ASN A 21 4.06 9.36 -0.13
N ALA A 22 2.87 9.35 -0.75
CA ALA A 22 2.51 10.29 -1.80
C ALA A 22 2.46 11.74 -1.27
N GLU A 23 1.89 11.95 -0.09
CA GLU A 23 1.85 13.27 0.56
C GLU A 23 3.26 13.75 0.93
N LEU A 24 4.09 12.86 1.49
CA LEU A 24 5.50 13.15 1.78
C LEU A 24 6.28 13.53 0.51
N GLY A 25 6.13 12.75 -0.57
CA GLY A 25 6.77 13.03 -1.85
C GLY A 25 6.37 14.39 -2.42
N LYS A 26 5.09 14.77 -2.29
CA LYS A 26 4.59 16.09 -2.69
C LYS A 26 5.27 17.22 -1.89
N ILE A 27 5.38 17.07 -0.57
CA ILE A 27 6.04 18.05 0.31
C ILE A 27 7.53 18.20 -0.06
N MET A 28 8.22 17.07 -0.25
CA MET A 28 9.66 17.07 -0.57
C MET A 28 9.96 17.67 -1.93
N ALA A 29 9.12 17.41 -2.93
CA ALA A 29 9.22 18.04 -4.24
C ALA A 29 8.96 19.55 -4.18
N ALA A 30 8.02 20.00 -3.34
CA ALA A 30 7.67 21.42 -3.21
C ALA A 30 8.74 22.25 -2.48
N ASN A 31 9.43 21.67 -1.49
CA ASN A 31 10.35 22.41 -0.61
C ASN A 31 11.82 22.42 -1.08
N ALA A 32 12.13 21.93 -2.30
CA ALA A 32 13.50 21.77 -2.82
C ALA A 32 14.45 20.90 -1.96
N GLU A 33 13.91 20.22 -0.92
CA GLU A 33 14.61 19.18 -0.13
C GLU A 33 14.59 17.81 -0.81
N GLY A 34 13.76 17.64 -1.84
CA GLY A 34 13.71 16.48 -2.72
C GLY A 34 14.91 16.46 -3.65
N ASN A 35 16.05 15.96 -3.17
CA ASN A 35 17.01 15.41 -4.13
C ASN A 35 16.35 14.21 -4.84
N SER A 36 16.79 13.92 -6.07
CA SER A 36 16.18 12.86 -6.87
C SER A 36 16.19 11.50 -6.15
N ASP A 37 17.22 11.22 -5.34
CA ASP A 37 17.34 9.95 -4.61
C ASP A 37 16.23 9.76 -3.57
N LYS A 38 15.88 10.80 -2.80
CA LYS A 38 14.81 10.74 -1.80
C LYS A 38 13.44 10.55 -2.45
N LEU A 39 13.21 11.18 -3.60
CA LEU A 39 11.98 10.97 -4.36
C LEU A 39 11.92 9.54 -4.93
N ILE A 40 13.04 9.02 -5.45
CA ILE A 40 13.15 7.63 -5.89
C ILE A 40 12.87 6.65 -4.76
N GLU A 41 13.37 6.91 -3.55
CA GLU A 41 13.10 6.10 -2.36
C GLU A 41 11.60 6.08 -2.02
N ILE A 42 10.95 7.25 -2.03
CA ILE A 42 9.51 7.37 -1.80
C ILE A 42 8.71 6.60 -2.85
N PHE A 43 9.04 6.76 -4.13
CA PHE A 43 8.35 6.02 -5.20
C PHE A 43 8.59 4.51 -5.11
N THR A 44 9.80 4.09 -4.75
CA THR A 44 10.12 2.67 -4.51
C THR A 44 9.25 2.12 -3.38
N ARG A 45 9.08 2.88 -2.30
CA ARG A 45 8.19 2.49 -1.20
C ARG A 45 6.73 2.40 -1.65
N ILE A 46 6.22 3.39 -2.37
CA ILE A 46 4.85 3.36 -2.93
C ILE A 46 4.64 2.11 -3.79
N ILE A 47 5.59 1.76 -4.66
CA ILE A 47 5.52 0.56 -5.50
C ILE A 47 5.44 -0.71 -4.63
N GLY A 48 6.28 -0.82 -3.59
CA GLY A 48 6.25 -1.95 -2.68
C GLY A 48 4.92 -2.09 -1.92
N GLU A 49 4.34 -0.97 -1.48
CA GLU A 49 3.03 -0.96 -0.82
C GLU A 49 1.91 -1.34 -1.83
N CYS A 50 1.99 -0.90 -3.09
CA CYS A 50 1.06 -1.34 -4.15
C CYS A 50 1.13 -2.86 -4.39
N GLN A 51 2.33 -3.43 -4.44
CA GLN A 51 2.52 -4.88 -4.56
C GLN A 51 1.94 -5.62 -3.36
N THR A 52 2.17 -5.12 -2.16
CA THR A 52 1.63 -5.67 -0.90
C THR A 52 0.10 -5.61 -0.90
N CYS A 53 -0.49 -4.49 -1.32
CA CYS A 53 -1.94 -4.34 -1.46
C CYS A 53 -2.50 -5.34 -2.48
N SER A 54 -1.83 -5.52 -3.62
CA SER A 54 -2.25 -6.49 -4.63
C SER A 54 -2.27 -7.91 -4.06
N GLN A 55 -1.24 -8.30 -3.32
CA GLN A 55 -1.17 -9.62 -2.70
C GLN A 55 -2.29 -9.84 -1.67
N ALA A 56 -2.51 -8.86 -0.78
CA ALA A 56 -3.59 -8.93 0.21
C ALA A 56 -4.98 -9.08 -0.44
N LEU A 57 -5.22 -8.39 -1.56
CA LEU A 57 -6.46 -8.52 -2.34
C LEU A 57 -6.58 -9.89 -3.03
N THR A 58 -5.48 -10.44 -3.54
CA THR A 58 -5.44 -11.80 -4.09
C THR A 58 -5.76 -12.84 -3.02
N ASP A 59 -5.18 -12.70 -1.83
CA ASP A 59 -5.42 -13.64 -0.72
C ASP A 59 -6.87 -13.56 -0.22
N LEU A 60 -7.42 -12.35 -0.14
CA LEU A 60 -8.85 -12.09 0.09
C LEU A 60 -9.74 -12.84 -0.90
N LYS A 61 -9.43 -12.72 -2.20
CA LYS A 61 -10.20 -13.38 -3.25
C LYS A 61 -10.11 -14.90 -3.13
N ASN A 62 -8.92 -15.45 -2.95
CA ASN A 62 -8.71 -16.89 -2.82
C ASN A 62 -9.47 -17.47 -1.61
N GLN A 63 -9.47 -16.76 -0.48
CA GLN A 63 -10.25 -17.19 0.68
C GLN A 63 -11.76 -17.14 0.42
N LEU A 64 -12.26 -16.10 -0.26
CA LEU A 64 -13.66 -16.01 -0.63
C LEU A 64 -14.08 -17.16 -1.57
N ASP A 65 -13.25 -17.48 -2.55
CA ASP A 65 -13.51 -18.56 -3.51
C ASP A 65 -13.51 -19.94 -2.81
N ASN A 66 -12.57 -20.18 -1.88
CA ASN A 66 -12.52 -21.40 -1.06
C ASN A 66 -13.71 -21.54 -0.09
N HIS A 67 -14.31 -20.43 0.34
CA HIS A 67 -15.46 -20.45 1.25
C HIS A 67 -16.80 -20.65 0.52
N ASN A 68 -16.81 -20.49 -0.81
CA ASN A 68 -17.96 -20.68 -1.70
C ASN A 68 -17.95 -22.03 -2.45
N ALA A 69 -16.88 -22.82 -2.31
CA ALA A 69 -16.71 -24.16 -2.88
C ALA A 69 -17.07 -25.25 -1.87
#